data_AF-A0A072NM81-F1
#
_entry.id   AF-A0A072NM81-F1
#
_cell.length_a   1.000
_cell.length_b   1.000
_cell.length_c   1.000
_cell.angle_alpha   90.00
_cell.angle_beta   90.00
_cell.angle_gamma   90.00
#
_symmetry.space_group_name_H-M   'P 1'
#
loop_
_entity.id
_entity.type
_entity.pdbx_description
1 polymer ?
#
loop_
_entity_poly.entity_id
_entity_poly.type
_entity_poly.pdbx_seq_one_letter_code
_entity_poly.pdbx_strand_id
1 'polypeptide(L)'
;MGCSHSKQCICNLVRQIEEAQFEKTSHHGDCDEKPTNNLNTIPFMLISNGTCDFFIGKGIFSHNEGKSLESFKTPFFRVDKFIDDRDCCVQLELLQAQTEEGTAPQL
;
A
#
# COMPACT_ATOMS: atom_id res chain seq x y z
N MET A 1 -1.25 -7.54 -27.45
CA MET A 1 -1.99 -8.18 -26.35
C MET A 1 -2.84 -7.11 -25.69
N GLY A 2 -4.11 -7.03 -26.07
CA GLY A 2 -5.02 -5.97 -25.64
C GLY A 2 -5.89 -6.45 -24.49
N CYS A 3 -5.93 -5.68 -23.40
CA CYS A 3 -6.86 -5.90 -22.31
C CYS A 3 -8.25 -5.38 -22.72
N SER A 4 -9.09 -6.22 -23.32
CA SER A 4 -10.54 -6.05 -23.19
C SER A 4 -10.94 -6.64 -21.83
N HIS A 5 -11.70 -5.91 -21.00
CA HIS A 5 -12.01 -6.12 -19.56
C HIS A 5 -11.22 -5.22 -18.58
N SER A 6 -11.12 -3.93 -18.88
CA SER A 6 -10.25 -2.95 -18.19
C SER A 6 -10.44 -2.83 -16.67
N LYS A 7 -11.62 -3.11 -16.11
CA LYS A 7 -11.84 -3.01 -14.65
C LYS A 7 -11.28 -4.21 -13.89
N GLN A 8 -11.38 -5.43 -14.44
CA GLN A 8 -10.96 -6.64 -13.72
C GLN A 8 -9.44 -6.76 -13.56
N CYS A 9 -8.65 -6.12 -14.44
CA CYS A 9 -7.19 -6.22 -14.42
C CYS A 9 -6.57 -5.58 -13.16
N ILE A 10 -6.99 -4.36 -12.79
CA ILE A 10 -6.43 -3.68 -11.62
C ILE A 10 -6.87 -4.36 -10.32
N CYS A 11 -8.09 -4.87 -10.25
CA CYS A 11 -8.60 -5.59 -9.08
C CYS A 11 -7.78 -6.86 -8.82
N ASN A 12 -7.54 -7.64 -9.87
CA ASN A 12 -6.73 -8.85 -9.78
C ASN A 12 -5.30 -8.53 -9.37
N LEU A 13 -4.71 -7.46 -9.91
CA LEU A 13 -3.37 -7.03 -9.53
C LEU A 13 -3.31 -6.61 -8.05
N VAL A 14 -4.26 -5.81 -7.58
CA VAL A 14 -4.31 -5.38 -6.17
C VAL A 14 -4.57 -6.58 -5.25
N ARG A 15 -5.35 -7.57 -5.68
CA ARG A 15 -5.54 -8.83 -4.94
C ARG A 15 -4.25 -9.65 -4.86
N GLN A 16 -3.49 -9.76 -5.94
CA GLN A 16 -2.18 -10.40 -5.91
C GLN A 16 -1.21 -9.69 -4.96
N ILE A 17 -1.28 -8.35 -4.89
CA ILE A 17 -0.50 -7.58 -3.93
C ILE A 17 -0.93 -7.92 -2.49
N GLU A 18 -2.23 -7.97 -2.20
CA GLU A 18 -2.74 -8.38 -0.89
C GLU A 18 -2.26 -9.79 -0.51
N GLU A 19 -2.43 -10.76 -1.41
CA GLU A 19 -1.99 -12.14 -1.21
C GLU A 19 -0.50 -12.19 -0.86
N ALA A 20 0.35 -11.51 -1.63
CA ALA A 20 1.79 -11.45 -1.37
C ALA A 20 2.15 -10.69 -0.08
N GLN A 21 1.35 -9.68 0.33
CA GLN A 21 1.54 -8.98 1.60
C GLN A 21 1.21 -9.87 2.82
N PHE A 22 0.27 -10.81 2.70
CA PHE A 22 -0.19 -11.60 3.84
C PHE A 22 0.20 -13.08 3.76
N GLU A 23 0.88 -13.50 2.71
CA GLU A 23 1.44 -14.83 2.57
C GLU A 23 2.49 -15.07 3.67
N LYS A 24 2.05 -15.73 4.75
CA LYS A 24 2.97 -16.34 5.70
C LYS A 24 3.57 -17.53 4.99
N THR A 25 4.84 -17.46 4.62
CA THR A 25 5.61 -18.61 4.16
C THR A 25 5.74 -19.62 5.30
N SER A 26 4.71 -20.43 5.52
CA SER A 26 4.87 -21.75 6.06
C SER A 26 5.46 -22.59 4.95
N HIS A 27 6.78 -22.78 4.92
CA HIS A 27 7.43 -24.09 4.85
C HIS A 27 8.95 -23.97 4.68
N HIS A 28 9.61 -24.93 5.32
CA HIS A 28 11.04 -25.19 5.43
C HIS A 28 11.86 -25.04 4.15
N GLY A 29 13.06 -24.45 4.28
CA GLY A 29 14.13 -24.60 3.30
C GLY A 29 15.15 -23.46 3.31
N ASP A 30 16.13 -23.56 4.20
CA ASP A 30 17.55 -23.34 3.91
C ASP A 30 17.96 -22.17 2.99
N CYS A 31 17.51 -20.96 3.30
CA CYS A 31 18.20 -19.72 2.91
C CYS A 31 18.24 -18.81 4.13
N ASP A 32 19.48 -18.49 4.52
CA ASP A 32 19.85 -17.65 5.64
C ASP A 32 19.24 -16.24 5.56
N GLU A 33 19.11 -15.64 6.74
CA GLU A 33 18.50 -14.34 7.04
C GLU A 33 16.98 -14.32 6.94
N LYS A 34 16.34 -14.78 8.03
CA LYS A 34 15.00 -14.28 8.37
C LYS A 34 15.10 -12.76 8.42
N PRO A 35 14.35 -12.00 7.60
CA PRO A 35 14.04 -10.64 8.00
C PRO A 35 13.31 -10.81 9.34
N THR A 36 13.97 -10.48 10.45
CA THR A 36 13.36 -10.42 11.80
C THR A 36 12.24 -9.39 11.87
N ASN A 37 12.05 -8.67 10.78
CA ASN A 37 11.00 -7.71 10.56
C ASN A 37 9.80 -8.41 9.89
N ASN A 38 8.67 -8.41 10.61
CA ASN A 38 7.32 -8.72 10.09
C ASN A 38 6.86 -7.68 9.04
N LEU A 39 7.78 -7.14 8.23
CA LEU A 39 7.55 -6.09 7.26
C LEU A 39 7.00 -6.71 5.98
N ASN A 40 5.73 -7.11 6.04
CA ASN A 40 5.05 -7.71 4.91
C ASN A 40 4.36 -6.64 4.03
N THR A 41 4.87 -5.41 4.04
CA THR A 41 4.24 -4.28 3.33
C THR A 41 4.80 -4.20 1.91
N ILE A 42 3.93 -4.24 0.90
CA ILE A 42 4.26 -4.00 -0.50
C ILE A 42 3.69 -2.64 -0.89
N PRO A 43 4.51 -1.56 -0.92
CA PRO A 43 4.03 -0.25 -1.30
C PRO A 43 3.76 -0.18 -2.81
N PHE A 44 2.63 0.39 -3.20
CA PHE A 44 2.31 0.67 -4.60
C PHE A 44 1.73 2.06 -4.79
N MET A 45 1.78 2.54 -6.04
CA MET A 45 1.23 3.83 -6.45
C MET A 45 0.07 3.63 -7.42
N LEU A 46 -0.92 4.50 -7.36
CA LEU A 46 -2.04 4.53 -8.28
C LEU A 46 -1.87 5.69 -9.26
N ILE A 47 -2.19 5.46 -10.54
CA ILE A 47 -2.19 6.50 -11.58
C ILE A 47 -3.65 6.94 -11.80
N SER A 48 -3.87 8.25 -11.84
CA SER A 48 -5.20 8.82 -12.04
C SER A 48 -5.71 8.53 -13.45
N ASN A 49 -6.96 8.07 -13.55
CA ASN A 49 -7.53 7.68 -14.84
C ASN A 49 -7.56 8.85 -15.83
N GLY A 50 -7.05 8.63 -17.04
CA GLY A 50 -6.97 9.65 -18.08
C GLY A 50 -5.81 10.64 -17.93
N THR A 51 -4.94 10.48 -16.92
CA THR A 51 -3.72 11.28 -16.77
C THR A 51 -2.50 10.40 -16.55
N CYS A 52 -1.31 11.01 -16.57
CA CYS A 52 -0.06 10.36 -16.16
C CYS A 52 0.34 10.73 -14.72
N ASP A 53 -0.59 11.31 -13.95
CA ASP A 53 -0.32 11.81 -12.61
C ASP A 53 -0.66 10.74 -11.56
N PHE A 54 0.14 10.70 -10.50
CA PHE A 54 -0.16 9.85 -9.35
C PHE A 54 -1.39 10.33 -8.60
N PHE A 55 -2.21 9.39 -8.14
CA PHE A 55 -3.25 9.67 -7.18
C PHE A 55 -2.60 9.96 -5.81
N ILE A 56 -2.83 11.16 -5.29
CA ILE A 56 -2.26 11.61 -4.02
C ILE A 56 -3.29 11.46 -2.91
N GLY A 57 -3.07 10.46 -2.05
CA GLY A 57 -3.82 10.27 -0.83
C GLY A 57 -3.51 11.42 0.14
N LYS A 58 -4.52 11.82 0.93
CA LYS A 58 -4.40 12.87 1.94
C LYS A 58 -4.98 12.37 3.24
N GLY A 59 -4.28 12.59 4.33
CA GLY A 59 -4.73 12.21 5.67
C GLY A 59 -4.39 13.29 6.68
N ILE A 60 -5.04 13.20 7.85
CA ILE A 60 -4.69 13.98 9.04
C ILE A 60 -4.42 12.95 10.13
N PHE A 61 -3.26 13.02 10.76
CA PHE A 61 -2.97 12.24 11.96
C PHE A 61 -2.70 13.17 13.13
N SER A 62 -2.89 12.61 14.32
CA SER A 62 -2.61 13.25 15.58
C SER A 62 -1.15 12.98 15.95
N HIS A 63 -0.41 14.03 16.25
CA HIS A 63 0.96 13.96 16.76
C HIS A 63 0.98 14.50 18.20
N ASN A 64 1.98 14.08 18.99
CA ASN A 64 2.13 14.46 20.40
C ASN A 64 0.87 14.24 21.25
N GLU A 65 0.29 13.04 21.22
CA GLU A 65 -0.87 12.65 22.04
C GLU A 65 -2.12 13.53 21.84
N GLY A 66 -2.37 14.05 20.63
CA GLY A 66 -3.55 14.89 20.35
C GLY A 66 -3.31 16.39 20.45
N LYS A 67 -2.08 16.82 20.74
CA LYS A 67 -1.75 18.25 20.88
C LYS A 67 -1.59 18.95 19.54
N SER A 68 -1.19 18.23 18.49
CA SER A 68 -1.09 18.77 17.13
C SER A 68 -1.75 17.85 16.11
N LEU A 69 -2.44 18.45 15.14
CA LEU A 69 -2.95 17.76 13.97
C LEU A 69 -2.02 18.08 12.80
N GLU A 70 -1.53 17.04 12.14
CA GLU A 70 -0.65 17.17 11.00
C GLU A 70 -1.31 16.58 9.77
N SER A 71 -1.36 17.37 8.69
CA SER A 71 -1.81 16.88 7.39
C SER A 71 -0.62 16.26 6.66
N PHE A 72 -0.82 15.10 6.04
CA PHE A 72 0.17 14.52 5.15
C PHE A 72 -0.46 14.12 3.82
N LYS A 73 0.40 13.99 2.82
CA LYS A 73 0.05 13.54 1.49
C LYS A 73 1.02 12.43 1.09
N THR A 74 0.56 11.48 0.30
CA THR A 74 1.42 10.40 -0.19
C THR A 74 0.86 9.79 -1.48
N PRO A 75 1.72 9.44 -2.45
CA PRO A 75 1.34 8.59 -3.57
C PRO A 75 1.42 7.09 -3.23
N PHE A 76 1.91 6.72 -2.04
CA PHE A 76 2.17 5.34 -1.65
C PHE A 76 1.06 4.77 -0.77
N PHE A 77 0.64 3.56 -1.12
CA PHE A 77 -0.43 2.83 -0.46
C PHE A 77 -0.01 1.39 -0.17
N ARG A 78 -0.62 0.78 0.83
CA ARG A 78 -0.68 -0.68 0.98
C ARG A 78 -2.12 -1.15 1.01
N VAL A 79 -2.33 -2.42 0.68
CA VAL A 79 -3.63 -3.05 0.93
C VAL A 79 -3.78 -3.31 2.43
N ASP A 80 -4.90 -2.89 3.00
CA ASP A 80 -5.29 -3.30 4.35
C ASP A 80 -6.19 -4.55 4.27
N LYS A 81 -7.28 -4.45 3.51
CA LYS A 81 -8.20 -5.55 3.26
C LYS A 81 -9.12 -5.29 2.07
N PHE A 82 -9.60 -6.33 1.41
CA PHE A 82 -10.79 -6.23 0.56
C PHE A 82 -12.07 -6.20 1.42
N ILE A 83 -13.04 -5.38 1.00
CA ILE A 83 -14.32 -5.19 1.72
C ILE A 83 -15.30 -6.33 1.37
N ASP A 84 -15.27 -6.80 0.12
CA ASP A 84 -16.00 -7.98 -0.36
C ASP A 84 -15.11 -8.72 -1.38
N ASP A 85 -15.04 -10.05 -1.28
CA ASP A 85 -14.26 -10.89 -2.19
C ASP A 85 -14.82 -10.90 -3.62
N ARG A 86 -16.07 -10.47 -3.81
CA ARG A 86 -16.75 -10.43 -5.12
C ARG A 86 -16.66 -9.08 -5.82
N ASP A 87 -16.45 -8.00 -5.06
CA ASP A 87 -16.39 -6.65 -5.60
C ASP A 87 -14.95 -6.10 -5.61
N CYS A 88 -14.65 -5.22 -6.57
CA CYS A 88 -13.38 -4.52 -6.64
C CYS A 88 -13.30 -3.36 -5.64
N CYS A 89 -13.60 -3.64 -4.39
CA CYS A 89 -13.65 -2.68 -3.30
C CYS A 89 -12.61 -3.06 -2.26
N VAL A 90 -11.58 -2.24 -2.16
CA VAL A 90 -10.43 -2.45 -1.29
C VAL A 90 -10.24 -1.25 -0.37
N GLN A 91 -9.95 -1.53 0.89
CA GLN A 91 -9.48 -0.54 1.84
C GLN A 91 -7.96 -0.41 1.70
N LEU A 92 -7.50 0.80 1.39
CA LEU A 92 -6.10 1.13 1.28
C LEU A 92 -5.65 1.96 2.46
N GLU A 93 -4.47 1.65 2.98
CA GLU A 93 -3.79 2.47 3.97
C GLU A 93 -2.76 3.38 3.31
N LEU A 94 -2.73 4.62 3.75
CA LEU A 94 -1.75 5.62 3.32
C LEU A 94 -0.40 5.32 3.96
N LEU A 95 0.65 5.22 3.16
CA LEU A 95 2.00 5.01 3.66
C LEU A 95 2.75 6.34 3.71
N GLN A 96 3.21 6.71 4.91
CA GLN A 96 4.16 7.81 5.07
C GLN A 96 5.57 7.25 5.03
N ALA A 97 6.32 7.57 3.97
CA ALA A 97 7.74 7.27 3.91
C ALA A 97 8.47 8.01 5.03
N GLN A 98 9.54 7.42 5.53
CA GLN A 98 10.45 8.06 6.47
C GLN A 98 11.85 8.08 5.87
N THR A 99 12.58 9.16 6.11
CA THR A 99 14.03 9.22 5.87
C THR A 99 14.75 8.32 6.88
N GLU A 100 16.05 8.09 6.68
CA GLU A 100 16.86 7.35 7.67
C GLU A 100 16.88 8.03 9.05
N GLU A 101 16.63 9.34 9.08
CA GLU A 101 16.50 10.18 10.28
C GLU A 101 15.09 10.12 10.90
N GLY A 102 14.18 9.28 10.38
CA GLY A 102 12.81 9.14 10.89
C GLY A 102 11.89 10.34 10.60
N THR A 103 12.29 11.22 9.67
CA THR A 103 11.49 12.40 9.30
C THR A 103 10.69 12.16 8.02
N ALA A 104 9.55 12.85 7.89
CA ALA A 104 8.75 12.78 6.66
C ALA A 104 9.52 13.43 5.49
N PRO A 105 9.65 12.75 4.33
CA PRO A 105 10.26 13.34 3.15
C PRO A 105 9.42 14.53 2.65
N GLN A 106 10.11 15.58 2.20
CA GLN A 106 9.46 16.73 1.56
C GLN A 106 9.02 16.31 0.15
N LEU A 107 7.70 16.30 -0.08
CA LEU A 107 7.07 16.04 -1.38
C LEU A 107 7.06 17.30 -2.26
#